data_AF-A0A2H6N8U6-F1
#
_entry.id   AF-A0A2H6N8U6-F1
#
_cell.length_a   1.000
_cell.length_b   1.000
_cell.length_c   1.000
_cell.angle_alpha   90.00
_cell.angle_beta   90.00
_cell.angle_gamma   90.00
#
_symmetry.space_group_name_H-M   'P 1'
#
loop_
_entity.id
_entity.type
_entity.pdbx_description
1 polymer ?
#
loop_
_entity_poly.entity_id
_entity_poly.type
_entity_poly.pdbx_seq_one_letter_code
_entity_poly.pdbx_strand_id
1 'polypeptide(L)'
;MEKVDQKAPEYIKMAESLNAGETTYNLERASNLRIEVQRMYELIDALSKKILTLGLNEDPQPHPRTLQLQRMIRYSATLFVQEKLLGLMSLPTKVQYEELKEKKKQELERKLQMERL
;
A
#
# COMPACT_ATOMS: atom_id res chain seq x y z
N MET A 1 13.94 3.61 -3.05
CA MET A 1 13.03 2.53 -3.50
C MET A 1 13.11 1.32 -2.59
N GLU A 2 14.30 0.93 -2.08
CA GLU A 2 14.47 -0.18 -1.12
C GLU A 2 13.51 -0.22 0.08
N LYS A 3 13.18 0.92 0.69
CA LYS A 3 12.23 0.96 1.82
C LYS A 3 10.81 0.52 1.44
N VAL A 4 10.39 0.72 0.19
CA VAL A 4 9.07 0.28 -0.30
C VAL A 4 9.10 -1.22 -0.63
N ASP A 5 10.21 -1.72 -1.17
CA ASP A 5 10.39 -3.14 -1.47
C ASP A 5 10.51 -4.01 -0.21
N GLN A 6 10.89 -3.44 0.94
CA GLN A 6 10.87 -4.12 2.24
C GLN A 6 9.52 -4.03 2.95
N LYS A 7 8.85 -2.87 2.92
CA LYS A 7 7.58 -2.65 3.66
C LYS A 7 6.36 -3.26 2.96
N ALA A 8 6.34 -3.33 1.62
CA ALA A 8 5.19 -3.85 0.88
C ALA A 8 4.93 -5.35 1.14
N PRO A 9 5.94 -6.25 1.14
CA PRO A 9 5.73 -7.65 1.51
C PRO A 9 5.27 -7.85 2.96
N GLU A 10 5.75 -7.00 3.88
CA GLU A 10 5.33 -7.05 5.29
C GLU A 10 3.85 -6.67 5.44
N TYR A 11 3.40 -5.63 4.73
CA TYR A 11 1.99 -5.25 4.66
C TYR A 11 1.13 -6.35 4.02
N ILE A 12 1.58 -6.96 2.92
CA ILE A 12 0.84 -8.02 2.23
C ILE A 12 0.60 -9.19 3.19
N LYS A 13 1.65 -9.68 3.87
CA LYS A 13 1.52 -10.76 4.86
C LYS A 13 0.57 -10.41 6.01
N MET A 14 0.65 -9.18 6.52
CA MET A 14 -0.28 -8.70 7.55
C MET A 14 -1.72 -8.66 7.05
N ALA A 15 -1.95 -8.17 5.84
CA ALA A 15 -3.27 -8.07 5.25
C ALA A 15 -3.85 -9.46 4.95
N GLU A 16 -3.04 -10.43 4.49
CA GLU A 16 -3.47 -11.83 4.30
C GLU A 16 -3.88 -12.47 5.63
N SER A 17 -3.04 -12.36 6.67
CA SER A 17 -3.29 -12.92 8.00
C SER A 17 -4.56 -12.32 8.63
N LEU A 18 -4.74 -10.99 8.54
CA LEU A 18 -5.94 -10.31 9.05
C LEU A 18 -7.21 -10.70 8.29
N ASN A 19 -7.15 -10.78 6.95
CA ASN A 19 -8.28 -11.23 6.13
C ASN A 19 -8.60 -12.72 6.35
N ALA A 20 -7.61 -13.51 6.79
CA ALA A 20 -7.81 -14.89 7.20
C ALA A 20 -8.31 -15.05 8.65
N GLY A 21 -8.66 -13.95 9.35
CA GLY A 21 -9.18 -13.97 10.72
C GLY A 21 -8.15 -14.31 11.79
N GLU A 22 -6.86 -14.17 11.48
CA GLU A 22 -5.78 -14.46 12.44
C GLU A 22 -5.52 -13.28 13.37
N THR A 23 -5.07 -13.57 14.59
CA THR A 23 -4.76 -12.57 15.62
C THR A 23 -3.27 -12.29 15.75
N THR A 24 -2.45 -12.81 14.83
CA THR A 24 -1.00 -12.67 14.82
C THR A 24 -0.55 -11.21 14.66
N TYR A 25 -1.38 -10.40 14.00
CA TYR A 25 -1.11 -8.99 13.74
C TYR A 25 -2.25 -8.12 14.24
N ASN A 26 -1.92 -6.88 14.64
CA ASN A 26 -2.91 -5.91 15.08
C ASN A 26 -3.46 -5.14 13.86
N LEU A 27 -4.80 -5.17 13.68
CA LEU A 27 -5.51 -4.43 12.63
C LEU A 27 -5.18 -2.93 12.63
N GLU A 28 -5.02 -2.33 13.80
CA GLU A 28 -4.64 -0.92 13.95
C GLU A 28 -3.23 -0.66 13.41
N ARG A 29 -2.28 -1.56 13.68
CA ARG A 29 -0.91 -1.47 13.16
C ARG A 29 -0.88 -1.59 11.64
N ALA A 30 -1.65 -2.52 11.07
CA ALA A 30 -1.76 -2.68 9.61
C ALA A 30 -2.44 -1.46 8.96
N SER A 31 -3.46 -0.89 9.61
CA SER A 31 -4.12 0.35 9.16
C SER A 31 -3.17 1.54 9.16
N ASN A 32 -2.40 1.72 10.24
CA ASN A 32 -1.39 2.78 10.34
C ASN A 32 -0.30 2.64 9.26
N LEU A 33 0.17 1.40 9.02
CA LEU A 33 1.13 1.15 7.94
C LEU A 33 0.56 1.47 6.56
N ARG A 34 -0.71 1.12 6.30
CA ARG A 34 -1.41 1.48 5.05
C ARG A 34 -1.44 3.00 4.83
N ILE A 35 -1.78 3.76 5.87
CA ILE A 35 -1.82 5.23 5.81
C ILE A 35 -0.42 5.79 5.55
N GLU A 36 0.61 5.27 6.22
CA GLU A 36 2.00 5.69 5.99
C GLU A 36 2.43 5.46 4.53
N VAL A 37 2.09 4.30 3.98
CA VAL A 37 2.35 3.93 2.58
C VAL A 37 1.59 4.85 1.61
N GLN A 38 0.31 5.12 1.85
CA GLN A 38 -0.47 6.05 1.04
C GLN A 38 0.13 7.46 1.03
N ARG A 39 0.53 7.99 2.20
CA ARG A 39 1.20 9.30 2.32
C ARG A 39 2.51 9.35 1.54
N MET A 40 3.28 8.25 1.53
CA MET A 40 4.51 8.17 0.73
C MET A 40 4.20 8.25 -0.78
N TYR A 41 3.15 7.58 -1.25
CA TYR A 41 2.75 7.66 -2.65
C TYR A 41 2.22 9.05 -3.03
N GLU A 42 1.42 9.69 -2.18
CA GLU A 42 0.97 11.06 -2.36
C GLU A 42 2.15 12.04 -2.46
N LEU A 43 3.17 11.85 -1.62
CA LEU A 43 4.38 12.66 -1.67
C LEU A 43 5.15 12.48 -2.99
N ILE A 44 5.28 11.24 -3.48
CA ILE A 44 5.91 10.95 -4.78
C ILE A 44 5.12 11.62 -5.93
N ASP A 45 3.80 11.52 -5.91
CA ASP A 45 2.94 12.17 -6.90
C ASP A 45 3.11 13.70 -6.88
N ALA A 46 3.05 14.30 -5.69
CA ALA A 46 3.21 15.74 -5.52
C ALA A 46 4.60 16.23 -5.98
N LEU A 47 5.67 15.51 -5.64
CA LEU A 47 7.03 15.86 -6.06
C LEU A 47 7.22 15.73 -7.57
N SER A 48 6.74 14.64 -8.18
CA SER A 48 6.87 14.45 -9.62
C SER A 48 6.06 15.49 -10.41
N LYS A 49 4.92 15.97 -9.88
CA LYS A 49 4.17 17.08 -10.43
C LYS A 49 4.94 18.41 -10.35
N LYS A 50 5.63 18.67 -9.23
CA LYS A 50 6.51 19.85 -9.10
C LYS A 50 7.67 19.82 -10.09
N ILE A 51 8.29 18.64 -10.28
CA ILE A 51 9.37 18.46 -11.27
C ILE A 51 8.87 18.73 -12.69
N LEU A 52 7.64 18.29 -13.03
CA LEU A 52 7.05 18.52 -14.35
C LEU A 52 6.96 20.02 -14.71
N THR A 53 6.70 20.87 -13.72
CA THR A 53 6.50 22.31 -13.92
C THR A 53 7.74 23.15 -13.60
N LEU A 54 8.85 22.51 -13.26
CA LEU A 54 10.06 23.19 -12.80
C LEU A 54 10.64 24.06 -13.92
N GLY A 55 10.81 25.36 -13.62
CA GLY A 55 11.40 26.34 -14.54
C GLY A 55 10.50 26.81 -15.69
N LEU A 56 9.26 26.32 -15.83
CA LEU A 56 8.36 26.74 -16.93
C LEU A 56 8.04 28.24 -16.92
N ASN A 57 8.11 28.87 -15.76
CA ASN A 57 7.84 30.29 -15.57
C ASN A 57 9.14 31.13 -15.46
N GLU A 58 10.31 30.53 -15.67
CA GLU A 58 11.60 31.21 -15.62
C GLU A 58 12.01 31.69 -17.03
N ASP A 59 12.79 32.77 -17.07
CA ASP A 59 13.42 33.29 -18.30
C ASP A 59 14.95 33.23 -18.13
N PRO A 60 15.67 32.44 -18.96
CA PRO A 60 15.18 31.64 -20.09
C PRO A 60 14.43 30.37 -19.66
N GLN A 61 13.46 29.97 -20.48
CA GLN A 61 12.74 28.71 -20.28
C GLN A 61 13.67 27.49 -20.39
N PRO A 62 13.29 26.34 -19.79
CA PRO A 62 14.11 25.15 -19.80
C PRO A 62 14.30 24.60 -21.21
N HIS A 63 15.52 24.13 -21.49
CA HIS A 63 15.85 23.50 -22.76
C HIS A 63 14.89 22.30 -23.06
N PRO A 64 14.52 22.04 -24.33
CA PRO A 64 13.57 20.96 -24.68
C PRO A 64 13.94 19.57 -24.12
N ARG A 65 15.23 19.24 -24.04
CA ARG A 65 15.71 17.99 -23.40
C ARG A 65 15.39 17.94 -21.90
N THR A 66 15.46 19.07 -21.20
CA THR A 66 15.06 19.17 -19.78
C THR A 66 13.56 18.92 -19.63
N LEU A 67 12.73 19.51 -20.50
CA LEU A 67 11.29 19.27 -20.52
C LEU A 67 10.95 17.81 -20.82
N GLN A 68 11.70 17.15 -21.71
CA GLN A 68 11.54 15.72 -21.98
C GLN A 68 11.87 14.88 -20.74
N LEU A 69 12.98 15.16 -20.07
CA LEU A 69 13.36 14.47 -18.84
C LEU A 69 12.31 14.64 -17.73
N GLN A 70 11.80 15.85 -17.53
CA GLN A 70 10.74 16.14 -16.56
C GLN A 70 9.47 15.31 -16.84
N ARG A 71 9.06 15.19 -18.11
CA ARG A 71 7.94 14.32 -18.52
C ARG A 71 8.22 12.84 -18.24
N MET A 72 9.44 12.36 -18.52
CA MET A 72 9.81 10.98 -18.23
C MET A 72 9.79 10.67 -16.73
N ILE A 73 10.28 11.59 -15.89
CA ILE A 73 10.21 11.47 -14.43
C ILE A 73 8.75 11.38 -13.97
N ARG A 74 7.89 12.27 -14.47
CA ARG A 74 6.45 12.23 -14.13
C ARG A 74 5.80 10.92 -14.55
N TYR A 75 6.08 10.46 -15.77
CA TYR A 75 5.54 9.22 -16.29
C TYR A 75 5.92 8.02 -15.42
N SER A 76 7.21 7.88 -15.10
CA SER A 76 7.72 6.80 -14.25
C SER A 76 7.13 6.85 -12.83
N ALA A 77 7.05 8.03 -12.22
CA ALA A 77 6.44 8.19 -10.90
C ALA A 77 4.95 7.82 -10.90
N THR A 78 4.21 8.21 -11.95
CA THR A 78 2.78 7.88 -12.09
C THR A 78 2.57 6.37 -12.23
N LEU A 79 3.37 5.71 -13.08
CA LEU A 79 3.31 4.27 -13.27
C LEU A 79 3.59 3.52 -11.96
N PHE A 80 4.65 3.90 -11.25
CA PHE A 80 5.01 3.32 -9.96
C PHE A 80 3.88 3.46 -8.92
N VAL A 81 3.28 4.65 -8.81
CA VAL A 81 2.18 4.91 -7.89
C VAL A 81 0.95 4.08 -8.26
N GLN A 82 0.60 3.99 -9.54
CA GLN A 82 -0.53 3.18 -10.02
C GLN A 82 -0.35 1.69 -9.72
N GLU A 83 0.80 1.12 -10.09
CA GLU A 83 1.10 -0.30 -9.85
C GLU A 83 1.03 -0.65 -8.36
N LYS A 84 1.59 0.20 -7.50
CA LYS A 84 1.68 -0.12 -6.07
C LYS A 84 0.42 0.21 -5.29
N LEU A 85 -0.33 1.28 -5.63
CA LEU A 85 -1.62 1.58 -4.97
C LEU A 85 -2.71 0.58 -5.36
N LEU A 86 -2.79 0.19 -6.64
CA LEU A 86 -3.77 -0.81 -7.09
C LEU A 86 -3.50 -2.20 -6.49
N GLY A 87 -2.25 -2.49 -6.13
CA GLY A 87 -1.85 -3.74 -5.47
C GLY A 87 -2.03 -3.78 -3.95
N LEU A 88 -2.40 -2.68 -3.28
CA LEU A 88 -2.64 -2.70 -1.83
C LEU A 88 -3.98 -3.37 -1.55
N MET A 89 -3.94 -4.65 -1.13
CA MET A 89 -5.13 -5.36 -0.66
C MET A 89 -5.87 -4.53 0.41
N SER A 90 -7.20 -4.54 0.32
CA SER A 90 -8.07 -3.93 1.32
C SER A 90 -7.94 -4.66 2.65
N LEU A 91 -7.76 -3.90 3.72
CA LEU A 91 -7.91 -4.43 5.08
C LEU A 91 -9.40 -4.61 5.41
N PRO A 92 -9.76 -5.65 6.18
CA PRO A 92 -11.12 -5.81 6.66
C PRO A 92 -11.48 -4.65 7.60
N THR A 93 -12.74 -4.24 7.62
CA THR A 93 -13.23 -3.31 8.64
C THR A 93 -13.18 -3.96 10.03
N LYS A 94 -13.24 -3.17 11.11
CA LYS A 94 -13.26 -3.71 12.49
C LYS A 94 -14.36 -4.77 12.68
N VAL A 95 -15.55 -4.51 12.14
CA VAL A 95 -16.69 -5.44 12.21
C VAL A 95 -16.39 -6.74 11.45
N GLN A 96 -15.93 -6.63 10.20
CA GLN A 96 -15.54 -7.79 9.39
C GLN A 96 -14.39 -8.59 10.03
N TYR A 97 -13.46 -7.91 10.68
CA TYR A 97 -12.34 -8.57 11.34
C TYR A 97 -12.79 -9.41 12.54
N GLU A 98 -13.71 -8.90 13.37
CA GLU A 98 -14.31 -9.68 14.47
C GLU A 98 -15.13 -10.86 13.95
N GLU A 99 -15.90 -10.69 12.86
CA GLU A 99 -16.63 -11.79 12.22
C GLU A 99 -15.68 -12.89 11.70
N LEU A 100 -14.58 -12.51 11.04
CA LEU A 100 -13.57 -13.44 10.54
C LEU A 100 -12.88 -14.19 11.68
N LYS A 101 -12.59 -13.52 12.79
CA LYS A 101 -12.00 -14.11 13.99
C LYS A 101 -12.93 -15.13 14.63
N GLU A 102 -14.21 -14.79 14.78
CA GLU A 102 -15.21 -15.69 15.35
C GLU A 102 -15.44 -16.92 14.44
N LYS A 103 -15.50 -16.71 13.13
CA LYS A 103 -15.61 -17.82 12.16
C LYS A 103 -14.41 -18.78 12.25
N LYS A 104 -13.19 -18.26 12.36
CA LYS A 104 -11.98 -19.08 12.47
C LYS A 104 -11.93 -19.84 13.80
N LYS A 105 -12.39 -19.23 14.89
CA LYS A 105 -12.54 -19.90 16.18
C LYS A 105 -13.50 -21.09 16.08
N GLN A 106 -14.68 -20.90 15.46
CA GLN A 106 -15.66 -21.97 15.24
C GLN A 106 -15.12 -23.10 14.36
N GLU A 107 -14.36 -22.77 13.31
CA GLU A 107 -13.71 -23.78 12.46
C GLU A 107 -12.67 -24.61 13.23
N LEU A 108 -11.87 -23.96 14.08
CA LEU A 108 -10.88 -24.66 14.91
C LEU A 108 -11.55 -25.57 15.95
N GLU A 109 -12.62 -25.09 16.59
CA GLU A 109 -13.42 -25.88 17.54
C GLU A 109 -14.04 -27.11 16.85
N ARG A 110 -14.59 -26.96 15.65
CA ARG A 110 -15.09 -28.10 14.86
C ARG A 110 -14.00 -29.10 14.50
N LYS A 111 -12.82 -28.63 14.09
CA LYS A 111 -11.69 -29.53 13.77
C LYS A 111 -11.23 -30.32 15.00
N LEU A 112 -11.09 -29.65 16.14
CA LEU A 112 -10.74 -30.30 17.41
C LEU A 112 -11.79 -31.32 17.87
N GLN A 113 -13.07 -31.07 17.62
CA GLN A 113 -14.13 -32.06 17.89
C GLN A 113 -14.04 -33.27 16.96
N MET A 114 -13.76 -33.06 15.67
CA MET A 114 -13.60 -34.16 14.71
C MET A 114 -12.33 -35.00 14.97
N GLU A 115 -11.25 -34.41 15.47
CA GLU A 115 -10.03 -35.14 15.86
C GLU A 115 -10.16 -35.92 17.18
N ARG A 116 -11.17 -35.61 17.99
CA ARG A 116 -11.46 -36.30 19.27
C ARG A 116 -12.49 -37.43 19.14
N LEU A 117 -13.09 -37.61 17.97
CA LEU A 117 -14.02 -38.69 17.60
C LEU A 117 -13.28 -39.81 16.88
#